data_AF-A0AAW1NB86-F1
#
_entry.id   AF-A0AAW1NB86-F1
#
_cell.length_a   1.000
_cell.length_b   1.000
_cell.length_c   1.000
_cell.angle_alpha   90.00
_cell.angle_beta   90.00
_cell.angle_gamma   90.00
#
_symmetry.space_group_name_H-M   'P 1'
#
loop_
_entity.id
_entity.type
_entity.pdbx_description
1 polymer ?
#
loop_
_entity_poly.entity_id
_entity_poly.type
_entity_poly.pdbx_seq_one_letter_code
_entity_poly.pdbx_strand_id
1 'polypeptide(L)'
;MYLLSVNQGPSEMDKEITISYGNKGNEELLYLYGFVIEDNPDDYLMVHYPAEALRNAPFSDSKTQLLQAQRAELRCLLPRSLLDRGFFIYSISESRNATVSNDNNVCNYSWSGQRKTPSYVNKLVFPDDLLTSLRTLSMQENDLFKVQSLLEELVGSEGEREPSDTEVRAAVWEACGDSGALQLLVDLLNTKLMDLIEGTGSEESDTKLLQNASVENNIACSESTDKTGSVMSKNKWASIIYRRGQKQLTRFFLREAEHVLQLCLEQ
;
A
#
# COMPACT_ATOMS: atom_id res chain seq x y z
N MET A 1 -24.01 -10.00 16.18
CA MET A 1 -24.75 -8.76 16.54
C MET A 1 -23.77 -7.88 17.31
N TYR A 2 -23.18 -6.87 16.67
CA TYR A 2 -22.28 -5.94 17.35
C TYR A 2 -22.66 -4.50 16.98
N LEU A 3 -23.69 -3.96 17.65
CA LEU A 3 -23.83 -2.52 17.81
C LEU A 3 -22.97 -2.15 19.02
N LEU A 4 -21.70 -1.87 18.79
CA LEU A 4 -20.81 -1.34 19.81
C LEU A 4 -21.20 0.13 20.07
N SER A 5 -21.87 0.33 21.20
CA SER A 5 -21.91 1.56 22.01
C SER A 5 -22.27 2.85 21.25
N VAL A 6 -23.57 3.13 21.16
CA VAL A 6 -24.09 4.48 20.92
C VAL A 6 -23.54 5.39 22.03
N ASN A 7 -22.85 6.45 21.65
CA ASN A 7 -22.35 7.47 22.57
C ASN A 7 -23.55 8.07 23.32
N GLN A 8 -23.65 7.85 24.63
CA GLN A 8 -24.76 8.35 25.48
C GLN A 8 -24.57 9.85 25.81
N GLY A 9 -24.30 10.66 24.79
CA GLY A 9 -24.38 12.12 24.88
C GLY A 9 -25.84 12.57 24.76
N PRO A 10 -26.20 13.79 25.21
CA PRO A 10 -27.53 14.34 25.00
C PRO A 10 -27.84 14.33 23.50
N SER A 11 -28.81 13.50 23.10
CA SER A 11 -29.25 13.43 21.71
C SER A 11 -29.89 14.77 21.39
N GLU A 12 -29.18 15.61 20.63
CA GLU A 12 -29.77 16.79 20.03
C GLU A 12 -30.92 16.31 19.14
N MET A 13 -32.15 16.66 19.52
CA MET A 13 -33.34 16.35 18.73
C MET A 13 -33.14 16.91 17.31
N ASP A 14 -33.56 16.14 16.30
CA ASP A 14 -33.45 16.42 14.86
C ASP A 14 -32.11 16.11 14.15
N LYS A 15 -31.20 15.34 14.76
CA LYS A 15 -30.02 14.80 14.05
C LYS A 15 -30.24 13.38 13.52
N GLU A 16 -29.72 13.12 12.32
CA GLU A 16 -29.69 11.77 11.73
C GLU A 16 -28.87 10.81 12.60
N ILE A 17 -29.43 9.64 12.91
CA ILE A 17 -28.75 8.59 13.65
C ILE A 17 -27.93 7.75 12.66
N THR A 18 -26.62 7.69 12.86
CA THR A 18 -25.70 6.93 12.02
C THR A 18 -25.16 5.69 12.75
N ILE A 19 -24.76 4.67 11.99
CA ILE A 19 -24.08 3.47 12.49
C ILE A 19 -22.77 3.26 11.74
N SER A 20 -21.76 2.68 12.39
CA SER A 20 -20.49 2.33 11.74
C SER A 20 -20.61 1.00 10.99
N TYR A 21 -20.13 0.99 9.75
CA TYR A 21 -20.05 -0.20 8.90
C TYR A 21 -18.72 -0.95 9.11
N GLY A 22 -17.88 -0.50 10.04
CA GLY A 22 -16.52 -0.99 10.26
C GLY A 22 -15.50 -0.32 9.35
N ASN A 23 -14.24 -0.78 9.47
CA ASN A 23 -13.09 -0.19 8.79
C ASN A 23 -13.03 -0.70 7.35
N LYS A 24 -13.79 -0.08 6.44
CA LYS A 24 -13.93 -0.51 5.04
C LYS A 24 -13.36 0.54 4.10
N GLY A 25 -12.48 0.12 3.19
CA GLY A 25 -11.97 0.98 2.12
C GLY A 25 -13.06 1.33 1.10
N ASN A 26 -12.81 2.36 0.29
CA ASN A 26 -13.81 2.83 -0.67
C ASN A 26 -14.10 1.82 -1.78
N GLU A 27 -13.15 0.95 -2.13
CA GLU A 27 -13.38 -0.15 -3.06
C GLU A 27 -14.46 -1.11 -2.54
N GLU A 28 -14.35 -1.52 -1.26
CA GLU A 28 -15.32 -2.40 -0.62
C GLU A 28 -16.68 -1.72 -0.43
N LEU A 29 -16.69 -0.45 0.02
CA LEU A 29 -17.91 0.33 0.20
C LEU A 29 -18.67 0.50 -1.12
N LEU A 30 -17.95 0.81 -2.20
CA LEU A 30 -18.55 1.01 -3.51
C LEU A 30 -19.10 -0.31 -4.07
N TYR A 31 -18.33 -1.39 -3.97
CA TYR A 31 -18.71 -2.68 -4.54
C TYR A 31 -19.87 -3.35 -3.80
N LEU A 32 -19.87 -3.30 -2.46
CA LEU A 32 -20.86 -4.01 -1.64
C LEU A 32 -22.07 -3.15 -1.25
N TYR A 33 -21.88 -1.84 -1.08
CA TYR A 33 -22.90 -0.95 -0.52
C TYR A 33 -23.30 0.20 -1.46
N GLY A 34 -22.57 0.44 -2.55
CA GLY A 34 -22.93 1.41 -3.58
C GLY A 34 -22.69 2.87 -3.19
N PHE A 35 -21.85 3.13 -2.19
CA PHE A 35 -21.45 4.49 -1.80
C PHE A 35 -19.95 4.57 -1.49
N VAL A 36 -19.45 5.79 -1.37
CA VAL A 36 -18.06 6.07 -1.01
C VAL A 36 -18.04 7.14 0.08
N ILE A 37 -16.95 7.15 0.85
CA ILE A 37 -16.68 8.19 1.84
C ILE A 37 -15.56 9.07 1.28
N GLU A 38 -15.81 10.37 1.20
CA GLU A 38 -14.76 11.34 0.86
C GLU A 38 -13.72 11.36 1.98
N ASP A 39 -12.44 11.33 1.61
CA ASP A 39 -11.31 11.24 2.54
C ASP A 39 -11.41 10.08 3.56
N ASN A 40 -11.87 8.91 3.08
CA ASN A 40 -11.95 7.69 3.89
C ASN A 40 -10.58 7.32 4.51
N PRO A 41 -10.44 7.28 5.85
CA PRO A 41 -9.20 6.92 6.52
C PRO A 41 -8.84 5.43 6.37
N ASP A 42 -9.84 4.58 6.13
CA ASP A 42 -9.70 3.13 5.99
C ASP A 42 -9.47 2.70 4.53
N ASP A 43 -9.27 3.66 3.62
CA ASP A 43 -8.96 3.35 2.22
C ASP A 43 -7.61 2.66 2.08
N TYR A 44 -7.46 1.86 1.04
CA TYR A 44 -6.23 1.10 0.80
C TYR A 44 -5.89 1.02 -0.69
N LEU A 45 -4.61 0.82 -0.96
CA LEU A 45 -4.09 0.61 -2.30
C LEU A 45 -3.65 -0.84 -2.46
N MET A 46 -4.24 -1.55 -3.43
CA MET A 46 -3.77 -2.89 -3.79
C MET A 46 -2.58 -2.80 -4.75
N VAL A 47 -1.40 -3.24 -4.34
CA VAL A 47 -0.22 -3.37 -5.21
C VAL A 47 -0.05 -4.85 -5.57
N HIS A 48 0.20 -5.15 -6.83
CA HIS A 48 0.49 -6.51 -7.26
C HIS A 48 1.66 -6.53 -8.25
N TYR A 49 2.51 -7.55 -8.13
CA TYR A 49 3.47 -7.88 -9.16
C TYR A 49 2.82 -8.79 -10.22
N PRO A 50 2.83 -8.44 -11.52
CA PRO A 50 2.18 -9.24 -12.55
C PRO A 50 2.80 -10.64 -12.70
N ALA A 51 1.97 -11.67 -12.78
CA ALA A 51 2.44 -13.05 -12.95
C ALA A 51 3.18 -13.25 -14.30
N GLU A 52 2.73 -12.53 -15.33
CA GLU A 52 3.37 -12.47 -16.65
C GLU A 52 4.82 -11.99 -16.55
N ALA A 53 5.06 -10.96 -15.74
CA ALA A 53 6.39 -10.40 -15.54
C ALA A 53 7.32 -11.41 -14.84
N LEU A 54 6.80 -12.16 -13.87
CA LEU A 54 7.57 -13.20 -13.18
C LEU A 54 7.97 -14.34 -14.12
N ARG A 55 7.03 -14.83 -14.94
CA ARG A 55 7.31 -15.92 -15.91
C ARG A 55 8.41 -15.55 -16.91
N ASN A 56 8.42 -14.28 -17.33
CA ASN A 56 9.38 -13.77 -18.31
C ASN A 56 10.68 -13.24 -17.68
N ALA A 57 10.79 -13.25 -16.34
CA ALA A 57 11.95 -12.76 -15.65
C ALA A 57 13.15 -13.73 -15.78
N PRO A 58 14.40 -13.22 -15.80
CA PRO A 58 15.57 -14.06 -15.67
C PRO A 58 15.53 -14.88 -14.38
N PHE A 59 15.94 -16.15 -14.48
CA PHE A 59 15.98 -17.10 -13.36
C PHE A 59 14.62 -17.28 -12.67
N SER A 60 13.53 -17.22 -13.44
CA SER A 60 12.15 -17.31 -12.93
C SER A 60 11.89 -18.57 -12.12
N ASP A 61 12.45 -19.72 -12.50
CA ASP A 61 12.32 -20.97 -11.75
C ASP A 61 12.92 -20.86 -10.34
N SER A 62 14.18 -20.42 -10.23
CA SER A 62 14.87 -20.23 -8.94
C SER A 62 14.16 -19.19 -8.06
N LYS A 63 13.74 -18.08 -8.65
CA LYS A 63 12.97 -17.04 -7.93
C LYS A 63 11.64 -17.57 -7.44
N THR A 64 10.94 -18.36 -8.24
CA THR A 64 9.66 -18.97 -7.86
C THR A 64 9.83 -19.97 -6.72
N GLN A 65 10.89 -20.78 -6.73
CA GLN A 65 11.21 -21.70 -5.63
C GLN A 65 11.47 -20.93 -4.32
N LEU A 66 12.24 -19.85 -4.37
CA LEU A 66 12.50 -19.01 -3.19
C LEU A 66 11.24 -18.31 -2.68
N LEU A 67 10.40 -17.79 -3.57
CA LEU A 67 9.09 -17.21 -3.20
C LEU A 67 8.18 -18.24 -2.53
N GLN A 68 8.16 -19.48 -3.02
CA GLN A 68 7.39 -20.58 -2.41
C GLN A 68 7.93 -20.94 -1.02
N ALA A 69 9.25 -21.05 -0.87
CA ALA A 69 9.88 -21.34 0.41
C ALA A 69 9.60 -20.23 1.45
N GLN A 70 9.49 -18.98 0.99
CA GLN A 70 9.16 -17.82 1.81
C GLN A 70 7.65 -17.63 2.07
N ARG A 71 6.78 -18.47 1.48
CA ARG A 71 5.33 -18.27 1.44
C ARG A 71 4.94 -16.85 1.00
N ALA A 72 5.72 -16.31 0.07
CA ALA A 72 5.65 -14.93 -0.36
C ALA A 72 4.35 -14.63 -1.13
N GLU A 73 3.68 -13.54 -0.75
CA GLU A 73 2.54 -13.02 -1.50
C GLU A 73 3.01 -11.92 -2.47
N LEU A 74 2.58 -12.03 -3.74
CA LEU A 74 2.85 -11.03 -4.78
C LEU A 74 1.80 -9.92 -4.85
N ARG A 75 0.79 -9.99 -3.98
CA ARG A 75 -0.25 -8.99 -3.83
C ARG A 75 -0.20 -8.47 -2.41
N CYS A 76 -0.23 -7.16 -2.25
CA CYS A 76 -0.21 -6.50 -0.96
C CYS A 76 -1.26 -5.40 -0.93
N LEU A 77 -1.94 -5.27 0.20
CA LEU A 77 -2.78 -4.12 0.50
C LEU A 77 -1.97 -3.11 1.29
N LEU A 78 -1.98 -1.87 0.86
CA LEU A 78 -1.35 -0.75 1.54
C LEU A 78 -2.44 0.17 2.12
N PRO A 79 -2.86 -0.02 3.39
CA PRO A 79 -3.78 0.88 4.07
C PRO A 79 -3.25 2.30 4.12
N ARG A 80 -4.13 3.29 3.92
CA ARG A 80 -3.79 4.72 4.02
C ARG A 80 -3.15 5.08 5.36
N SER A 81 -3.58 4.44 6.45
CA SER A 81 -3.03 4.63 7.80
C SER A 81 -1.52 4.33 7.90
N LEU A 82 -0.92 3.59 6.96
CA LEU A 82 0.53 3.40 6.90
C LEU A 82 1.28 4.72 6.65
N LEU A 83 0.66 5.68 5.97
CA LEU A 83 1.25 6.98 5.67
C LEU A 83 1.35 7.88 6.91
N ASP A 84 0.58 7.60 7.97
CA ASP A 84 0.60 8.39 9.20
C ASP A 84 1.93 8.29 9.96
N ARG A 85 2.71 7.22 9.71
CA ARG A 85 4.02 6.96 10.30
C ARG A 85 5.19 7.14 9.32
N GLY A 86 4.90 7.58 8.09
CA GLY A 86 5.89 7.73 7.02
C GLY A 86 6.78 8.95 7.16
N PHE A 87 7.53 9.23 6.10
CA PHE A 87 8.35 10.43 6.00
C PHE A 87 7.52 11.69 5.80
N PHE A 88 6.39 11.56 5.09
CA PHE A 88 5.47 12.64 4.76
C PHE A 88 4.14 12.45 5.51
N ILE A 89 4.13 12.79 6.80
CA ILE A 89 2.93 12.67 7.65
C ILE A 89 1.78 13.49 7.06
N TYR A 90 0.68 12.82 6.76
CA TYR A 90 -0.55 13.42 6.29
C TYR A 90 -1.43 13.80 7.49
N SER A 91 -1.17 14.94 8.13
CA SER A 91 -1.96 15.39 9.27
C SER A 91 -3.30 16.00 8.83
N ILE A 92 -4.43 15.32 9.04
CA ILE A 92 -5.78 15.94 9.05
C ILE A 92 -6.15 16.46 10.45
N SER A 93 -5.39 16.14 11.51
CA SER A 93 -5.68 16.67 12.85
C SER A 93 -4.42 16.96 13.67
N GLU A 94 -4.25 18.22 14.04
CA GLU A 94 -3.45 18.63 15.19
C GLU A 94 -4.15 18.15 16.48
N SER A 95 -3.93 16.89 16.88
CA SER A 95 -4.03 16.42 18.28
C SER A 95 -4.15 14.90 18.34
N ARG A 96 -3.07 14.20 18.02
CA ARG A 96 -2.79 12.94 18.72
C ARG A 96 -1.38 13.05 19.25
N ASN A 97 -1.29 13.18 20.57
CA ASN A 97 -0.05 12.97 21.28
C ASN A 97 0.50 11.64 20.79
N ALA A 98 1.62 11.69 20.06
CA ALA A 98 2.33 10.53 19.60
C ALA A 98 2.83 9.78 20.84
N THR A 99 2.00 8.87 21.38
CA THR A 99 2.54 7.73 22.10
C THR A 99 3.32 6.95 21.06
N VAL A 100 4.62 7.20 21.04
CA VAL A 100 5.62 6.39 20.37
C VAL A 100 5.46 4.99 20.95
N SER A 101 4.62 4.16 20.33
CA SER A 101 4.61 2.72 20.55
C SER A 101 5.93 2.24 20.00
N ASN A 102 6.89 2.13 20.91
CA ASN A 102 8.23 1.67 20.67
C ASN A 102 8.17 0.14 20.48
N ASP A 103 7.48 -0.32 19.44
CA ASP A 103 7.64 -1.68 18.93
C ASP A 103 8.93 -1.68 18.12
N ASN A 104 10.04 -1.50 18.84
CA ASN A 104 11.38 -1.85 18.37
C ASN A 104 11.45 -3.38 18.30
N ASN A 105 10.69 -3.97 17.39
CA ASN A 105 10.99 -5.29 16.88
C ASN A 105 12.15 -5.07 15.90
N VAL A 106 13.32 -4.76 16.45
CA VAL A 106 14.58 -4.77 15.72
C VAL A 106 14.79 -6.23 15.34
N CYS A 107 14.25 -6.63 14.19
CA CYS A 107 14.68 -7.87 13.57
C CYS A 107 16.19 -7.71 13.38
N ASN A 108 16.98 -8.61 13.96
CA ASN A 108 18.40 -8.68 13.66
C ASN A 108 18.53 -9.13 12.20
N TYR A 109 18.53 -8.16 11.29
CA TYR A 109 18.50 -8.38 9.85
C TYR A 109 19.83 -8.88 9.29
N SER A 110 20.92 -8.91 10.07
CA SER A 110 22.22 -9.40 9.59
C SER A 110 22.69 -10.57 10.44
N TRP A 111 22.82 -11.72 9.80
CA TRP A 111 23.41 -12.91 10.41
C TRP A 111 24.94 -12.87 10.39
N SER A 112 25.52 -12.27 9.35
CA SER A 112 26.96 -12.07 9.24
C SER A 112 27.49 -10.98 10.19
N GLY A 113 26.59 -10.13 10.71
CA GLY A 113 26.94 -8.91 11.43
C GLY A 113 27.59 -7.83 10.56
N GLN A 114 27.69 -8.07 9.24
CA GLN A 114 28.37 -7.17 8.30
C GLN A 114 27.44 -6.08 7.76
N ARG A 115 26.12 -6.33 7.68
CA ARG A 115 25.16 -5.32 7.23
C ARG A 115 24.71 -4.43 8.41
N LYS A 116 24.88 -3.13 8.22
CA LYS A 116 24.29 -2.12 9.11
C LYS A 116 22.79 -2.04 8.86
N THR A 117 22.02 -1.86 9.93
CA THR A 117 20.58 -1.58 9.82
C THR A 117 20.37 -0.27 9.07
N PRO A 118 19.54 -0.24 8.00
CA PRO A 118 19.31 0.99 7.26
C PRO A 118 18.67 2.08 8.13
N SER A 119 19.05 3.33 7.91
CA SER A 119 18.58 4.47 8.72
C SER A 119 17.07 4.74 8.57
N TYR A 120 16.47 4.32 7.46
CA TYR A 120 15.06 4.53 7.13
C TYR A 120 14.10 3.48 7.73
N VAL A 121 14.59 2.38 8.31
CA VAL A 121 13.75 1.25 8.76
C VAL A 121 12.64 1.71 9.72
N ASN A 122 12.95 2.65 10.62
CA ASN A 122 11.99 3.13 11.63
C ASN A 122 10.84 3.98 11.04
N LYS A 123 10.95 4.43 9.79
CA LYS A 123 9.94 5.24 9.10
C LYS A 123 9.38 4.55 7.85
N LEU A 124 9.74 3.28 7.64
CA LEU A 124 9.30 2.53 6.48
C LEU A 124 7.80 2.24 6.56
N VAL A 125 7.06 2.72 5.57
CA VAL A 125 5.60 2.53 5.50
C VAL A 125 5.20 1.18 4.89
N PHE A 126 6.11 0.53 4.17
CA PHE A 126 5.82 -0.69 3.42
C PHE A 126 5.96 -1.95 4.28
N PRO A 127 5.04 -2.93 4.16
CA PRO A 127 5.13 -4.20 4.89
C PRO A 127 6.40 -4.98 4.52
N ASP A 128 7.00 -5.64 5.51
CA ASP A 128 8.23 -6.43 5.30
C ASP A 128 8.00 -7.64 4.38
N ASP A 129 6.81 -8.25 4.41
CA ASP A 129 6.48 -9.37 3.52
C ASP A 129 6.49 -8.93 2.05
N LEU A 130 5.95 -7.74 1.75
CA LEU A 130 6.02 -7.17 0.40
C LEU A 130 7.46 -6.93 -0.03
N LEU A 131 8.26 -6.28 0.83
CA LEU A 131 9.65 -6.00 0.49
C LEU A 131 10.48 -7.27 0.35
N THR A 132 10.23 -8.29 1.16
CA THR A 132 10.87 -9.61 1.06
C THR A 132 10.56 -10.26 -0.30
N SER A 133 9.30 -10.26 -0.74
CA SER A 133 8.92 -10.72 -2.08
C SER A 133 9.66 -9.95 -3.18
N LEU A 134 9.72 -8.62 -3.07
CA LEU A 134 10.37 -7.75 -4.06
C LEU A 134 11.89 -7.93 -4.08
N ARG A 135 12.53 -8.20 -2.93
CA ARG A 135 13.95 -8.55 -2.85
C ARG A 135 14.22 -9.79 -3.68
N THR A 136 13.45 -10.85 -3.46
CA THR A 136 13.56 -12.11 -4.23
C THR A 136 13.36 -11.87 -5.73
N LEU A 137 12.40 -11.03 -6.11
CA LEU A 137 12.15 -10.69 -7.52
C LEU A 137 13.29 -9.90 -8.17
N SER A 138 13.92 -8.98 -7.42
CA SER A 138 15.00 -8.11 -7.90
C SER A 138 16.36 -8.79 -8.04
N MET A 139 16.54 -9.98 -7.45
CA MET A 139 17.83 -10.67 -7.43
C MET A 139 18.40 -10.90 -8.83
N GLN A 140 19.70 -10.65 -8.95
CA GLN A 140 20.52 -11.02 -10.09
C GLN A 140 21.15 -12.40 -9.88
N GLU A 141 21.83 -12.92 -10.90
CA GLU A 141 22.48 -14.22 -10.87
C GLU A 141 23.45 -14.37 -9.68
N ASN A 142 24.29 -13.37 -9.44
CA ASN A 142 25.24 -13.38 -8.32
C ASN A 142 24.54 -13.41 -6.95
N ASP A 143 23.39 -12.74 -6.82
CA ASP A 143 22.62 -12.75 -5.58
C ASP A 143 22.05 -14.14 -5.34
N LEU A 144 21.51 -14.80 -6.38
CA LEU A 144 20.99 -16.16 -6.30
C LEU A 144 22.07 -17.17 -5.87
N PHE A 145 23.27 -17.08 -6.47
CA PHE A 145 24.40 -17.91 -6.07
C PHE A 145 24.80 -17.67 -4.61
N LYS A 146 24.79 -16.41 -4.16
CA LYS A 146 25.08 -16.07 -2.77
C LYS A 146 24.02 -16.62 -1.81
N VAL A 147 22.73 -16.52 -2.15
CA VAL A 147 21.65 -17.13 -1.36
C VAL A 147 21.84 -18.63 -1.27
N GLN A 148 22.10 -19.30 -2.39
CA GLN A 148 22.34 -20.74 -2.41
C GLN A 148 23.51 -21.12 -1.50
N SER A 149 24.66 -20.43 -1.63
CA SER A 149 25.83 -20.69 -0.78
C SER A 149 25.54 -20.49 0.71
N LEU A 150 24.77 -19.47 1.08
CA LEU A 150 24.37 -19.21 2.47
C LEU A 150 23.43 -20.31 2.99
N LEU A 151 22.49 -20.78 2.18
CA LEU A 151 21.57 -21.85 2.56
C LEU A 151 22.29 -23.20 2.69
N GLU A 152 23.25 -23.49 1.80
CA GLU A 152 24.11 -24.68 1.88
C GLU A 152 24.96 -24.70 3.15
N GLU A 153 25.46 -23.54 3.61
CA GLU A 153 26.19 -23.44 4.88
C GLU A 153 25.31 -23.79 6.09
N LEU A 154 24.03 -23.41 6.07
CA LEU A 154 23.12 -23.58 7.20
C LEU A 154 22.50 -24.97 7.28
N VAL A 155 22.24 -25.55 6.11
CA VAL A 155 21.45 -26.77 5.96
C VAL A 155 22.35 -27.97 5.65
N GLY A 156 23.63 -27.74 5.35
CA GLY A 156 24.57 -28.75 4.89
C GLY A 156 24.48 -28.98 3.38
N SER A 157 25.51 -29.60 2.79
CA SER A 157 25.52 -29.95 1.37
C SER A 157 24.53 -31.09 1.09
N GLU A 158 23.63 -30.89 0.12
CA GLU A 158 22.67 -31.88 -0.42
C GLU A 158 21.79 -32.63 0.62
N GLY A 159 20.76 -31.95 1.13
CA GLY A 159 19.52 -32.62 1.53
C GLY A 159 19.42 -33.17 2.95
N GLU A 160 20.27 -32.73 3.88
CA GLU A 160 20.15 -33.14 5.30
C GLU A 160 18.89 -32.57 5.98
N ARG A 161 18.43 -31.39 5.52
CA ARG A 161 17.25 -30.69 6.04
C ARG A 161 16.69 -29.75 4.96
N GLU A 162 15.44 -29.30 5.09
CA GLU A 162 14.90 -28.18 4.29
C GLU A 162 15.08 -26.86 5.06
N PRO A 163 15.48 -25.76 4.40
CA PRO A 163 15.57 -24.46 5.05
C PRO A 163 14.17 -23.98 5.46
N SER A 164 14.07 -23.40 6.65
CA SER A 164 12.87 -22.73 7.13
C SER A 164 12.66 -21.40 6.40
N ASP A 165 11.40 -20.93 6.36
CA ASP A 165 11.03 -19.62 5.80
C ASP A 165 11.92 -18.48 6.34
N THR A 166 12.10 -18.43 7.66
CA THR A 166 12.96 -17.42 8.31
C THR A 166 14.41 -17.50 7.85
N GLU A 167 14.92 -18.70 7.57
CA GLU A 167 16.29 -18.88 7.08
C GLU A 167 16.43 -18.38 5.63
N VAL A 168 15.43 -18.67 4.79
CA VAL A 168 15.41 -18.18 3.40
C VAL A 168 15.25 -16.66 3.33
N ARG A 169 14.39 -16.06 4.16
CA ARG A 169 14.22 -14.59 4.21
C ARG A 169 15.51 -13.88 4.60
N ALA A 170 16.22 -14.41 5.60
CA ALA A 170 17.49 -13.84 6.04
C ALA A 170 18.60 -13.99 4.99
N ALA A 171 18.70 -15.16 4.33
CA ALA A 171 19.66 -15.36 3.25
C ALA A 171 19.42 -14.40 2.07
N VAL A 172 18.16 -14.21 1.66
CA VAL A 172 17.80 -13.25 0.61
C VAL A 172 18.18 -11.83 1.00
N TRP A 173 17.82 -11.39 2.22
CA TRP A 173 18.20 -10.07 2.70
C TRP A 173 19.72 -9.83 2.67
N GLU A 174 20.50 -10.82 3.14
CA GLU A 174 21.96 -10.75 3.20
C GLU A 174 22.60 -10.69 1.79
N ALA A 175 21.97 -11.36 0.81
CA ALA A 175 22.45 -11.37 -0.56
C ALA A 175 22.24 -10.04 -1.28
N CYS A 176 20.99 -9.59 -1.46
CA CYS A 176 20.67 -8.50 -2.39
C CYS A 176 20.40 -7.12 -1.75
N GLY A 177 20.09 -7.04 -0.45
CA GLY A 177 19.70 -5.78 0.20
C GLY A 177 18.40 -5.18 -0.35
N ASP A 178 18.21 -3.85 -0.18
CA ASP A 178 16.92 -3.19 -0.42
C ASP A 178 16.81 -2.41 -1.73
N SER A 179 17.91 -1.98 -2.35
CA SER A 179 17.88 -1.05 -3.48
C SER A 179 17.09 -1.60 -4.68
N GLY A 180 17.33 -2.86 -5.05
CA GLY A 180 16.60 -3.52 -6.13
C GLY A 180 15.10 -3.68 -5.84
N ALA A 181 14.75 -4.03 -4.60
CA ALA A 181 13.36 -4.18 -4.17
C ALA A 181 12.61 -2.85 -4.16
N LEU A 182 13.26 -1.79 -3.67
CA LEU A 182 12.71 -0.44 -3.63
C LEU A 182 12.56 0.14 -5.04
N GLN A 183 13.50 -0.12 -5.96
CA GLN A 183 13.35 0.27 -7.36
C GLN A 183 12.14 -0.44 -8.00
N LEU A 184 11.99 -1.75 -7.81
CA LEU A 184 10.81 -2.47 -8.29
C LEU A 184 9.51 -1.92 -7.71
N LEU A 185 9.50 -1.54 -6.42
CA LEU A 185 8.33 -0.92 -5.78
C LEU A 185 7.96 0.41 -6.43
N VAL A 186 8.95 1.27 -6.69
CA VAL A 186 8.77 2.55 -7.41
C VAL A 186 8.21 2.30 -8.80
N ASP A 187 8.77 1.34 -9.53
CA ASP A 187 8.31 0.99 -10.89
C ASP A 187 6.85 0.50 -10.86
N LEU A 188 6.49 -0.39 -9.93
CA LEU A 188 5.12 -0.88 -9.77
C LEU A 188 4.12 0.24 -9.46
N LEU A 189 4.47 1.15 -8.55
CA LEU A 189 3.62 2.28 -8.18
C LEU A 189 3.48 3.29 -9.34
N ASN A 190 4.56 3.51 -10.09
CA ASN A 190 4.54 4.34 -11.29
C ASN A 190 3.65 3.73 -12.39
N THR A 191 3.83 2.45 -12.72
CA THR A 191 2.97 1.75 -13.68
C THR A 191 1.51 1.83 -13.26
N LYS A 192 1.21 1.56 -11.99
CA LYS A 192 -0.16 1.67 -11.47
C LYS A 192 -0.72 3.09 -11.62
N LEU A 193 0.07 4.12 -11.32
CA LEU A 193 -0.36 5.51 -11.48
C LEU A 193 -0.63 5.85 -12.95
N MET A 194 0.23 5.40 -13.86
CA MET A 194 0.04 5.59 -15.30
C MET A 194 -1.23 4.92 -15.80
N ASP A 195 -1.49 3.67 -15.41
CA ASP A 195 -2.71 2.94 -15.77
C ASP A 195 -3.99 3.68 -15.30
N LEU A 196 -3.96 4.20 -14.07
CA LEU A 196 -5.06 4.98 -13.51
C LEU A 196 -5.31 6.29 -14.29
N ILE A 197 -4.23 6.95 -14.74
CA ILE A 197 -4.30 8.22 -15.49
C ILE A 197 -4.74 7.98 -16.93
N GLU A 198 -4.15 7.00 -17.62
CA GLU A 198 -4.44 6.69 -19.03
C GLU A 198 -5.92 6.34 -19.22
N GLY A 199 -6.50 5.55 -18.31
CA GLY A 199 -7.89 5.14 -18.42
C GLY A 199 -8.91 6.22 -18.03
N THR A 200 -8.58 7.14 -17.11
CA THR A 200 -9.59 7.99 -16.46
C THR A 200 -9.26 9.48 -16.31
N GLY A 201 -8.09 9.93 -16.78
CA GLY A 201 -7.61 11.31 -16.69
C GLY A 201 -6.80 11.60 -15.42
N SER A 202 -6.37 12.85 -15.24
CA SER A 202 -5.57 13.27 -14.06
C SER A 202 -6.41 13.51 -12.80
N GLU A 203 -5.75 13.54 -11.63
CA GLU A 203 -6.36 13.96 -10.34
C GLU A 203 -6.99 15.36 -10.42
N GLU A 204 -6.35 16.28 -11.13
CA GLU A 204 -6.86 17.64 -11.35
C GLU A 204 -8.13 17.66 -12.21
N SER A 205 -8.19 16.80 -13.24
CA SER A 205 -9.39 16.62 -14.06
C SER A 205 -10.55 16.13 -13.21
N ASP A 206 -10.32 15.14 -12.35
CA ASP A 206 -11.34 14.64 -11.41
C ASP A 206 -11.82 15.72 -10.44
N THR A 207 -10.90 16.53 -9.93
CA THR A 207 -11.23 17.64 -9.04
C THR A 207 -12.10 18.68 -9.74
N LYS A 208 -11.79 19.03 -11.00
CA LYS A 208 -12.62 19.92 -11.83
C LYS A 208 -14.00 19.32 -12.09
N LEU A 209 -14.09 18.02 -12.35
CA LEU A 209 -15.37 17.34 -12.55
C LEU A 209 -16.26 17.40 -11.30
N LEU A 210 -15.67 17.22 -10.11
CA LEU A 210 -16.40 17.31 -8.84
C LEU A 210 -16.82 18.74 -8.51
N GLN A 211 -15.97 19.73 -8.79
CA GLN A 211 -16.29 21.16 -8.56
C GLN A 211 -17.39 21.69 -9.48
N ASN A 212 -17.42 21.24 -10.74
CA ASN A 212 -18.37 21.71 -11.75
C ASN A 212 -19.73 21.02 -11.67
N ALA A 213 -19.88 20.00 -10.83
CA ALA A 213 -21.07 19.18 -10.75
C ALA A 213 -21.95 19.58 -9.56
N SER A 214 -23.26 19.70 -9.82
CA SER A 214 -24.27 19.63 -8.76
C SER A 214 -24.71 18.18 -8.63
N VAL A 215 -24.62 17.60 -7.42
CA VAL A 215 -25.09 16.24 -7.17
C VAL A 215 -26.61 16.24 -7.11
N GLU A 216 -27.24 15.38 -7.90
CA GLU A 216 -28.69 15.20 -7.90
C GLU A 216 -29.12 14.55 -6.57
N ASN A 217 -29.40 15.38 -5.56
CA ASN A 217 -30.05 14.92 -4.34
C ASN A 217 -31.53 14.73 -4.64
N ASN A 218 -32.06 13.54 -4.35
CA ASN A 218 -33.49 13.22 -4.37
C ASN A 218 -34.22 13.96 -3.23
N ILE A 219 -34.21 15.29 -3.23
CA ILE A 219 -35.09 16.10 -2.40
C ILE A 219 -35.61 17.22 -3.30
N ALA A 220 -36.92 17.18 -3.53
CA ALA A 220 -37.66 18.15 -4.30
C ALA A 220 -37.52 19.58 -3.74
N CYS A 221 -37.68 20.55 -4.64
CA CYS A 221 -37.99 21.97 -4.42
C CYS A 221 -36.83 22.92 -4.04
N SER A 222 -36.27 23.58 -5.06
CA SER A 222 -36.32 25.04 -5.13
C SER A 222 -36.03 25.52 -6.55
N GLU A 223 -37.04 26.10 -7.19
CA GLU A 223 -36.89 26.91 -8.39
C GLU A 223 -36.10 28.17 -8.04
N SER A 224 -34.91 28.35 -8.63
CA SER A 224 -34.48 29.61 -9.25
C SER A 224 -33.03 29.56 -9.75
N THR A 225 -32.89 30.03 -11.00
CA THR A 225 -31.77 30.74 -11.62
C THR A 225 -30.46 30.00 -11.96
N ASP A 226 -30.36 29.66 -13.25
CA ASP A 226 -29.17 29.77 -14.11
C ASP A 226 -27.82 29.40 -13.48
N LYS A 227 -27.67 28.11 -13.15
CA LYS A 227 -26.37 27.46 -13.23
C LYS A 227 -26.42 26.42 -14.33
N THR A 228 -25.64 26.63 -15.38
CA THR A 228 -25.26 25.66 -16.42
C THR A 228 -24.41 24.52 -15.85
N GLY A 229 -24.71 24.06 -14.63
CA GLY A 229 -24.05 22.93 -13.99
C GLY A 229 -24.61 21.64 -14.56
N SER A 230 -23.75 20.84 -15.17
CA SER A 230 -24.11 19.47 -15.55
C SER A 230 -24.46 18.70 -14.27
N VAL A 231 -25.72 18.27 -14.15
CA VAL A 231 -26.17 17.47 -13.02
C VAL A 231 -25.50 16.09 -13.09
N MET A 232 -24.90 15.68 -11.97
CA MET A 232 -24.15 14.42 -11.89
C MET A 232 -24.93 13.41 -11.06
N SER A 233 -25.11 12.21 -11.62
CA SER A 233 -25.70 11.10 -10.88
C SER A 233 -24.80 10.66 -9.72
N LYS A 234 -25.41 10.15 -8.65
CA LYS A 234 -24.67 9.65 -7.48
C LYS A 234 -23.63 8.60 -7.83
N ASN A 235 -23.94 7.70 -8.77
CA ASN A 235 -23.00 6.67 -9.21
C ASN A 235 -21.78 7.29 -9.89
N LYS A 236 -21.99 8.28 -10.77
CA LYS A 236 -20.90 8.98 -11.44
C LYS A 236 -20.04 9.76 -10.43
N TRP A 237 -20.67 10.43 -9.47
CA TRP A 237 -19.97 11.13 -8.39
C TRP A 237 -19.11 10.15 -7.57
N ALA A 238 -19.69 9.04 -7.12
CA ALA A 238 -19.00 8.02 -6.34
C ALA A 238 -17.80 7.41 -7.10
N SER A 239 -17.96 7.14 -8.39
CA SER A 239 -16.86 6.65 -9.24
C SER A 239 -15.72 7.67 -9.38
N ILE A 240 -16.03 8.97 -9.48
CA ILE A 240 -14.99 10.02 -9.58
C ILE A 240 -14.26 10.19 -8.24
N ILE A 241 -14.97 10.16 -7.12
CA ILE A 241 -14.36 10.19 -5.78
C ILE A 241 -13.41 8.99 -5.59
N TYR A 242 -13.87 7.77 -5.90
CA TYR A 242 -13.07 6.57 -5.77
C TYR A 242 -11.78 6.64 -6.63
N ARG A 243 -11.91 6.93 -7.93
CA ARG A 243 -10.73 6.96 -8.83
C ARG A 243 -9.76 8.10 -8.48
N ARG A 244 -10.26 9.26 -8.02
CA ARG A 244 -9.42 10.36 -7.51
C ARG A 244 -8.64 9.91 -6.29
N GLY A 245 -9.32 9.27 -5.34
CA GLY A 245 -8.71 8.73 -4.11
C GLY A 245 -7.62 7.71 -4.41
N GLN A 246 -7.85 6.79 -5.34
CA GLN A 246 -6.85 5.79 -5.74
C GLN A 246 -5.59 6.44 -6.36
N LYS A 247 -5.74 7.49 -7.19
CA LYS A 247 -4.60 8.24 -7.74
C LYS A 247 -3.81 8.97 -6.66
N GLN A 248 -4.52 9.64 -5.75
CA GLN A 248 -3.92 10.34 -4.62
C GLN A 248 -3.13 9.38 -3.73
N LEU A 249 -3.75 8.26 -3.35
CA LEU A 249 -3.12 7.26 -2.50
C LEU A 249 -1.88 6.64 -3.17
N THR A 250 -1.98 6.32 -4.48
CA THR A 250 -0.83 5.84 -5.26
C THR A 250 0.31 6.86 -5.26
N ARG A 251 0.01 8.15 -5.47
CA ARG A 251 1.01 9.23 -5.46
C ARG A 251 1.68 9.40 -4.10
N PHE A 252 0.94 9.25 -3.00
CA PHE A 252 1.52 9.33 -1.66
C PHE A 252 2.47 8.16 -1.37
N PHE A 253 2.07 6.93 -1.67
CA PHE A 253 2.97 5.78 -1.52
C PHE A 253 4.17 5.86 -2.46
N LEU A 254 3.99 6.35 -3.70
CA LEU A 254 5.09 6.54 -4.64
C LEU A 254 6.14 7.50 -4.06
N ARG A 255 5.70 8.63 -3.50
CA ARG A 255 6.60 9.60 -2.87
C ARG A 255 7.39 9.01 -1.69
N GLU A 256 6.73 8.19 -0.87
CA GLU A 256 7.41 7.46 0.21
C GLU A 256 8.45 6.48 -0.35
N ALA A 257 8.10 5.71 -1.39
CA ALA A 257 9.01 4.74 -2.02
C ALA A 257 10.23 5.42 -2.66
N GLU A 258 10.04 6.51 -3.39
CA GLU A 258 11.12 7.29 -4.00
C GLU A 258 12.08 7.84 -2.94
N HIS A 259 11.55 8.36 -1.84
CA HIS A 259 12.37 8.89 -0.76
C HIS A 259 13.17 7.80 -0.04
N VAL A 260 12.54 6.66 0.25
CA VAL A 260 13.24 5.50 0.85
C VAL A 260 14.32 4.97 -0.08
N LEU A 261 14.04 4.88 -1.38
CA LEU A 261 15.03 4.48 -2.38
C LEU A 261 16.22 5.43 -2.39
N GLN A 262 15.99 6.75 -2.37
CA GLN A 262 17.05 7.74 -2.28
C GLN A 262 17.91 7.52 -1.03
N LEU A 263 17.30 7.37 0.15
CA LEU A 263 18.02 7.10 1.39
C LEU A 263 18.78 5.76 1.37
N CYS A 264 18.32 4.78 0.60
CA CYS A 264 18.99 3.50 0.41
C CYS A 264 20.23 3.61 -0.50
N LEU A 265 20.22 4.53 -1.47
CA LEU A 265 21.34 4.75 -2.38
C LEU A 265 22.43 5.65 -1.79
N GLU A 266 22.09 6.45 -0.78
CA GLU A 266 23.01 7.36 -0.07
C GLU A 266 23.81 6.70 1.08
N GLN A 267 23.55 5.42 1.39
CA GLN A 267 24.21 4.65 2.45
C GLN A 267 25.40 3.84 1.94
#